data_AF-A0A327YA44-F1
#
_entry.id   AF-A0A327YA44-F1
#
_cell.length_a   1.000
_cell.length_b   1.000
_cell.length_c   1.000
_cell.angle_alpha   90.00
_cell.angle_beta   90.00
_cell.angle_gamma   90.00
#
_symmetry.space_group_name_H-M   'P 1'
#
loop_
_entity.id
_entity.type
_entity.pdbx_description
1 polymer ?
#
loop_
_entity_poly.entity_id
_entity_poly.type
_entity_poly.pdbx_seq_one_letter_code
_entity_poly.pdbx_strand_id
1 'polypeptide(L)'
;MKAIHVPMAGIVNYKKVAEKMAELIQEKGGHILLNHMVESITETADEVVIDTNHGTIKGSFYINCAGLHSDRIAKLANIKTDVRIVPFRGEYYQLKPEKRYLVKNLIYPVPNPNFPFLGVHFTRMIDGTVDVGPNAVLSFKREGYLKTDFSLRDMKDVLYFKGFWKLASQYMKEGVEEMVRSFSKRQFVKSVQKLMPDIQENDLLPGPSGVRAQALKEDGTLVDDFYIVHGNRSIHILNAPSPAATASIEIGKEMIRHLEKFRLVV
;
A
#
# COMPACT_ATOMS: atom_id res chain seq x y z
N MET A 1 -25.90 -20.69 -3.17
CA MET A 1 -24.78 -19.75 -3.38
C MET A 1 -24.16 -20.06 -4.75
N LYS A 2 -23.76 -19.06 -5.54
CA LYS A 2 -23.02 -19.24 -6.80
C LYS A 2 -21.63 -18.63 -6.63
N ALA A 3 -20.61 -19.17 -7.29
CA ALA A 3 -19.24 -18.69 -7.22
C ALA A 3 -18.53 -18.82 -8.58
N ILE A 4 -17.50 -18.02 -8.79
CA ILE A 4 -16.57 -18.13 -9.92
C ILE A 4 -15.25 -18.64 -9.39
N HIS A 5 -14.76 -19.74 -9.94
CA HIS A 5 -13.45 -20.28 -9.59
C HIS A 5 -12.40 -19.77 -10.59
N VAL A 6 -11.35 -19.14 -10.07
CA VAL A 6 -10.24 -18.60 -10.87
C VAL A 6 -8.97 -19.40 -10.55
N PRO A 7 -8.68 -20.49 -11.30
CA PRO A 7 -7.60 -21.42 -10.94
C PRO A 7 -6.19 -20.82 -11.06
N MET A 8 -6.04 -19.70 -11.77
CA MET A 8 -4.76 -18.99 -11.92
C MET A 8 -4.43 -18.08 -10.73
N ALA A 9 -5.39 -17.82 -9.83
CA ALA A 9 -5.14 -17.00 -8.65
C ALA A 9 -4.25 -17.76 -7.66
N GLY A 10 -3.20 -17.10 -7.18
CA GLY A 10 -2.20 -17.70 -6.29
C GLY A 10 -1.72 -16.74 -5.21
N ILE A 11 -0.80 -17.24 -4.40
CA ILE A 11 -0.17 -16.50 -3.29
C ILE A 11 1.35 -16.55 -3.44
N VAL A 12 2.02 -15.50 -2.98
CA VAL A 12 3.48 -15.36 -3.09
C VAL A 12 4.02 -14.81 -1.78
N ASN A 13 5.19 -15.31 -1.35
CA ASN A 13 5.91 -14.74 -0.23
C ASN A 13 6.73 -13.54 -0.73
N TYR A 14 6.13 -12.35 -0.70
CA TYR A 14 6.78 -11.14 -1.20
C TYR A 14 8.02 -10.72 -0.40
N LYS A 15 8.17 -11.15 0.85
CA LYS A 15 9.42 -10.99 1.60
C LYS A 15 10.55 -11.76 0.91
N LYS A 16 10.33 -13.04 0.58
CA LYS A 16 11.32 -13.84 -0.17
C LYS A 16 11.58 -13.29 -1.57
N VAL A 17 10.57 -12.76 -2.24
CA VAL A 17 10.76 -12.10 -3.55
C VAL A 17 11.68 -10.87 -3.41
N ALA A 18 11.43 -10.02 -2.41
CA ALA A 18 12.26 -8.84 -2.17
C ALA A 18 13.69 -9.21 -1.76
N GLU A 19 13.86 -10.22 -0.89
CA GLU A 19 15.16 -10.77 -0.51
C GLU A 19 15.91 -11.28 -1.75
N LYS A 20 15.24 -12.02 -2.64
CA LYS A 20 15.89 -12.50 -3.87
C LYS A 20 16.22 -11.37 -4.84
N MET A 21 15.37 -10.35 -4.95
CA MET A 21 15.69 -9.16 -5.75
C MET A 21 16.91 -8.42 -5.18
N ALA A 22 17.02 -8.31 -3.86
CA ALA A 22 18.17 -7.70 -3.19
C ALA A 22 19.47 -8.45 -3.49
N GLU A 23 19.47 -9.78 -3.37
CA GLU A 23 20.60 -10.63 -3.76
C GLU A 23 21.03 -10.38 -5.21
N LEU A 24 20.08 -10.41 -6.16
CA LEU A 24 20.35 -10.21 -7.58
C LEU A 24 20.90 -8.81 -7.90
N ILE A 25 20.48 -7.79 -7.15
CA ILE A 25 21.03 -6.42 -7.27
C ILE A 25 22.50 -6.43 -6.85
N GLN A 26 22.82 -7.04 -5.71
CA GLN A 26 24.19 -7.10 -5.18
C GLN A 26 25.13 -7.94 -6.05
N GLU A 27 24.66 -9.10 -6.56
CA GLU A 27 25.41 -9.94 -7.51
C GLU A 27 25.81 -9.18 -8.78
N LYS A 28 25.00 -8.19 -9.19
CA LYS A 28 25.25 -7.32 -10.33
C LYS A 28 26.05 -6.05 -9.98
N GLY A 29 26.62 -5.98 -8.78
CA GLY A 29 27.42 -4.85 -8.31
C GLY A 29 26.60 -3.64 -7.80
N GLY A 30 25.29 -3.79 -7.64
CA GLY A 30 24.45 -2.77 -7.01
C GLY A 30 24.64 -2.71 -5.49
N HIS A 31 24.42 -1.53 -4.92
CA HIS A 31 24.52 -1.30 -3.47
C HIS A 31 23.14 -1.15 -2.84
N ILE A 32 22.95 -1.73 -1.65
CA ILE A 32 21.74 -1.58 -0.84
C ILE A 32 22.14 -0.90 0.47
N LEU A 33 21.67 0.33 0.65
CA LEU A 33 22.00 1.15 1.80
C LEU A 33 20.78 1.20 2.74
N LEU A 34 20.81 0.40 3.80
CA LEU A 34 19.79 0.42 4.85
C LEU A 34 20.10 1.52 5.88
N ASN A 35 19.08 1.99 6.61
CA ASN A 35 19.19 3.11 7.56
C ASN A 35 19.63 4.45 6.92
N HIS A 36 19.55 4.58 5.60
CA HIS A 36 19.86 5.81 4.85
C HIS A 36 18.57 6.55 4.52
N MET A 37 18.13 7.41 5.43
CA MET A 37 16.93 8.23 5.22
C MET A 37 17.28 9.42 4.34
N VAL A 38 16.51 9.63 3.27
CA VAL A 38 16.63 10.83 2.42
C VAL A 38 16.06 12.04 3.17
N GLU A 39 16.87 13.10 3.29
CA GLU A 39 16.53 14.34 4.00
C GLU A 39 16.31 15.51 3.03
N SER A 40 17.07 15.54 1.93
CA SER A 40 17.05 16.60 0.92
C SER A 40 17.33 16.03 -0.48
N ILE A 41 16.76 16.64 -1.51
CA ILE A 41 17.04 16.30 -2.91
C ILE A 41 17.21 17.60 -3.70
N THR A 42 18.33 17.72 -4.41
CA THR A 42 18.59 18.80 -5.37
C THR A 42 18.86 18.22 -6.74
N GLU A 43 18.04 18.60 -7.72
CA GLU A 43 18.23 18.23 -9.12
C GLU A 43 18.83 19.43 -9.88
N THR A 44 19.97 19.21 -10.56
CA THR A 44 20.58 20.17 -11.48
C THR A 44 20.48 19.64 -12.92
N ALA A 45 21.02 20.38 -13.89
CA ALA A 45 21.05 19.93 -15.29
C ALA A 45 21.85 18.62 -15.45
N ASP A 46 22.93 18.44 -14.67
CA ASP A 46 23.91 17.39 -14.89
C ASP A 46 23.91 16.31 -13.79
N GLU A 47 23.42 16.63 -12.59
CA GLU A 47 23.45 15.73 -11.44
C GLU A 47 22.19 15.80 -10.57
N VAL A 48 21.99 14.74 -9.79
CA VAL A 48 21.11 14.70 -8.63
C VAL A 48 21.99 14.55 -7.40
N VAL A 49 21.77 15.42 -6.42
CA VAL A 49 22.39 15.39 -5.11
C VAL A 49 21.32 15.02 -4.09
N ILE A 50 21.52 13.90 -3.39
CA ILE A 50 20.61 13.40 -2.36
C ILE A 50 21.36 13.43 -1.02
N ASP A 51 20.91 14.28 -0.10
CA ASP A 51 21.43 14.27 1.26
C ASP A 51 20.68 13.26 2.09
N THR A 52 21.45 12.47 2.86
CA THR A 52 20.93 11.47 3.79
C THR A 52 21.52 11.70 5.17
N ASN A 53 20.92 11.04 6.17
CA ASN A 53 21.47 10.99 7.52
C ASN A 53 22.87 10.32 7.64
N HIS A 54 23.41 9.75 6.55
CA HIS A 54 24.74 9.14 6.47
C HIS A 54 25.65 9.83 5.44
N GLY A 55 25.29 11.05 5.00
CA GLY A 55 26.05 11.83 4.03
C GLY A 55 25.37 11.91 2.68
N THR A 56 26.08 12.53 1.74
CA THR A 56 25.55 12.89 0.42
C THR A 56 25.83 11.80 -0.62
N ILE A 57 24.80 11.45 -1.38
CA ILE A 57 24.88 10.55 -2.53
C ILE A 57 24.64 11.38 -3.79
N LYS A 58 25.54 11.24 -4.77
CA LYS A 58 25.41 11.89 -6.08
C LYS A 58 25.14 10.86 -7.16
N GLY A 59 24.29 11.22 -8.12
CA GLY A 59 23.98 10.36 -9.25
C GLY A 59 23.42 11.15 -10.42
N SER A 60 23.16 10.47 -11.53
CA SER A 60 22.54 11.09 -12.71
C SER A 60 21.01 11.04 -12.64
N PHE A 61 20.42 10.04 -11.99
CA PHE A 61 18.98 9.86 -12.00
C PHE A 61 18.54 9.08 -10.77
N TYR A 62 17.31 9.31 -10.31
CA TYR A 62 16.69 8.45 -9.29
C TYR A 62 15.22 8.16 -9.58
N ILE A 63 14.73 7.08 -9.00
CA ILE A 63 13.32 6.70 -9.06
C ILE A 63 12.79 6.68 -7.63
N ASN A 64 11.78 7.50 -7.35
CA ASN A 64 11.09 7.53 -6.07
C ASN A 64 10.01 6.45 -6.03
N CYS A 65 10.31 5.37 -5.31
CA CYS A 65 9.42 4.26 -5.01
C CYS A 65 9.05 4.20 -3.51
N ALA A 66 9.02 5.33 -2.80
CA ALA A 66 8.95 5.38 -1.34
C ALA A 66 7.56 5.05 -0.73
N GLY A 67 6.64 4.46 -1.50
CA GLY A 67 5.34 3.96 -1.04
C GLY A 67 4.58 4.98 -0.19
N LEU A 68 4.44 4.68 1.11
CA LEU A 68 3.77 5.52 2.10
C LEU A 68 4.36 6.92 2.25
N HIS A 69 5.59 7.18 1.77
CA HIS A 69 6.27 8.48 1.81
C HIS A 69 6.55 9.06 0.42
N SER A 70 6.00 8.48 -0.65
CA SER A 70 6.27 8.87 -2.04
C SER A 70 6.00 10.35 -2.33
N ASP A 71 4.88 10.90 -1.87
CA ASP A 71 4.54 12.33 -2.00
C ASP A 71 5.45 13.26 -1.18
N ARG A 72 6.00 12.78 -0.06
CA ARG A 72 7.00 13.54 0.73
C ARG A 72 8.33 13.61 0.02
N ILE A 73 8.80 12.50 -0.55
CA ILE A 73 10.01 12.48 -1.37
C ILE A 73 9.84 13.39 -2.60
N ALA A 74 8.67 13.36 -3.26
CA ALA A 74 8.37 14.29 -4.35
C ALA A 74 8.43 15.75 -3.90
N LYS A 75 7.89 16.06 -2.71
CA LYS A 75 7.98 17.41 -2.14
C LYS A 75 9.42 17.83 -1.83
N LEU A 76 10.28 16.92 -1.33
CA LEU A 76 11.71 17.21 -1.10
C LEU A 76 12.43 17.57 -2.40
N ALA A 77 12.02 16.97 -3.51
CA ALA A 77 12.52 17.27 -4.85
C ALA A 77 11.83 18.46 -5.54
N ASN A 78 11.04 19.26 -4.80
CA ASN A 78 10.26 20.39 -5.32
C ASN A 78 9.26 20.03 -6.45
N ILE A 79 8.83 18.77 -6.53
CA ILE A 79 7.81 18.34 -7.48
C ILE A 79 6.42 18.75 -7.00
N LYS A 80 5.72 19.52 -7.84
CA LYS A 80 4.32 19.88 -7.61
C LYS A 80 3.42 18.72 -8.00
N THR A 81 2.51 18.34 -7.11
CA THR A 81 1.56 17.22 -7.32
C THR A 81 0.19 17.64 -6.81
N ASP A 82 -0.87 17.15 -7.45
CA ASP A 82 -2.27 17.34 -7.03
C ASP A 82 -2.74 16.23 -6.07
N VAL A 83 -1.83 15.37 -5.64
CA VAL A 83 -2.12 14.21 -4.78
C VAL A 83 -1.50 14.32 -3.39
N ARG A 84 -2.08 13.56 -2.46
CA ARG A 84 -1.56 13.31 -1.11
C ARG A 84 -1.67 11.83 -0.81
N ILE A 85 -0.66 11.25 -0.17
CA ILE A 85 -0.77 9.90 0.37
C ILE A 85 -1.54 9.93 1.68
N VAL A 86 -2.69 9.25 1.68
CA VAL A 86 -3.52 9.00 2.85
C VAL A 86 -3.36 7.52 3.25
N PRO A 87 -2.94 7.24 4.50
CA PRO A 87 -2.70 5.86 4.92
C PRO A 87 -3.99 5.18 5.37
N PHE A 88 -4.36 4.09 4.70
CA PHE A 88 -5.46 3.22 5.13
C PHE A 88 -4.89 1.91 5.70
N ARG A 89 -5.10 1.66 6.99
CA ARG A 89 -4.73 0.40 7.64
C ARG A 89 -5.79 -0.65 7.35
N GLY A 90 -5.34 -1.80 6.90
CA GLY A 90 -6.11 -3.03 6.86
C GLY A 90 -5.67 -3.99 7.96
N GLU A 91 -6.61 -4.40 8.80
CA GLU A 91 -6.40 -5.28 9.95
C GLU A 91 -6.95 -6.67 9.63
N TYR A 92 -6.15 -7.69 9.94
CA TYR A 92 -6.52 -9.08 9.71
C TYR A 92 -6.71 -9.81 11.05
N TYR A 93 -7.56 -10.82 11.00
CA TYR A 93 -7.55 -11.93 11.96
C TYR A 93 -6.96 -13.16 11.27
N GLN A 94 -6.58 -14.16 12.05
CA GLN A 94 -6.18 -15.47 11.55
C GLN A 94 -7.14 -16.54 12.04
N LEU A 95 -7.46 -17.52 11.19
CA LEU A 95 -8.21 -18.69 11.64
C LEU A 95 -7.34 -19.55 12.57
N LYS A 96 -7.95 -19.99 13.66
CA LYS A 96 -7.40 -21.05 14.51
C LYS A 96 -7.08 -22.30 13.69
N PRO A 97 -5.99 -23.03 14.01
CA PRO A 97 -5.56 -24.23 13.28
C PRO A 97 -6.69 -25.21 12.95
N GLU A 98 -7.54 -25.50 13.93
CA GLU A 98 -8.66 -26.44 13.82
C GLU A 98 -9.80 -25.98 12.89
N LYS A 99 -9.81 -24.73 12.43
CA LYS A 99 -10.82 -24.17 11.52
C LYS A 99 -10.30 -23.89 10.11
N ARG A 100 -9.00 -24.01 9.86
CA ARG A 100 -8.38 -23.69 8.56
C ARG A 100 -8.93 -24.56 7.41
N TYR A 101 -9.43 -25.76 7.72
CA TYR A 101 -10.03 -26.67 6.73
C TYR A 101 -11.24 -26.07 5.98
N LEU A 102 -11.88 -25.04 6.54
CA LEU A 102 -13.01 -24.34 5.92
C LEU A 102 -12.59 -23.58 4.65
N VAL A 103 -11.30 -23.22 4.52
CA VAL A 103 -10.79 -22.40 3.43
C VAL A 103 -9.84 -23.20 2.55
N LYS A 104 -10.38 -23.74 1.45
CA LYS A 104 -9.63 -24.56 0.48
C LYS A 104 -9.01 -23.76 -0.66
N ASN A 105 -9.52 -22.55 -0.91
CA ASN A 105 -9.06 -21.61 -1.94
C ASN A 105 -9.17 -20.19 -1.41
N LEU A 106 -8.68 -19.21 -2.16
CA LEU A 106 -8.94 -17.80 -1.86
C LEU A 106 -10.44 -17.51 -2.01
N ILE A 107 -11.05 -16.86 -1.01
CA ILE A 107 -12.49 -16.58 -1.00
C ILE A 107 -12.69 -15.07 -0.90
N TYR A 108 -13.19 -14.47 -1.97
CA TYR A 108 -13.49 -13.03 -2.05
C TYR A 108 -14.98 -12.79 -2.21
N PRO A 109 -15.54 -11.71 -1.63
CA PRO A 109 -16.87 -11.25 -1.98
C PRO A 109 -16.89 -10.68 -3.40
N VAL A 110 -18.10 -10.57 -3.97
CA VAL A 110 -18.29 -9.79 -5.20
C VAL A 110 -17.93 -8.33 -4.90
N PRO A 111 -17.06 -7.68 -5.71
CA PRO A 111 -16.72 -6.27 -5.51
C PRO A 111 -17.96 -5.38 -5.51
N ASN A 112 -17.99 -4.40 -4.60
CA ASN A 112 -19.03 -3.37 -4.58
C ASN A 112 -18.48 -2.11 -5.29
N PRO A 113 -19.00 -1.72 -6.47
CA PRO A 113 -18.51 -0.55 -7.19
C PRO A 113 -18.64 0.77 -6.41
N ASN A 114 -19.55 0.83 -5.44
CA ASN A 114 -19.77 2.01 -4.62
C ASN A 114 -18.81 2.10 -3.43
N PHE A 115 -17.97 1.11 -3.19
CA PHE A 115 -17.06 1.07 -2.05
C PHE A 115 -15.63 0.82 -2.52
N PRO A 116 -14.67 1.71 -2.21
CA PRO A 116 -13.32 1.66 -2.78
C PRO A 116 -12.45 0.48 -2.28
N PHE A 117 -12.94 -0.28 -1.28
CA PHE A 117 -12.22 -1.41 -0.71
C PHE A 117 -12.99 -2.72 -0.91
N LEU A 118 -12.25 -3.80 -1.14
CA LEU A 118 -12.82 -5.11 -1.52
C LEU A 118 -13.63 -5.77 -0.40
N GLY A 119 -13.48 -5.33 0.86
CA GLY A 119 -14.08 -5.94 2.03
C GLY A 119 -13.34 -7.20 2.50
N VAL A 120 -13.93 -7.84 3.51
CA VAL A 120 -13.35 -9.02 4.17
C VAL A 120 -13.32 -10.21 3.22
N HIS A 121 -12.16 -10.85 3.12
CA HIS A 121 -11.92 -12.06 2.33
C HIS A 121 -11.08 -13.06 3.14
N PHE A 122 -10.91 -14.27 2.59
CA PHE A 122 -10.08 -15.31 3.17
C PHE A 122 -8.90 -15.62 2.25
N THR A 123 -7.70 -15.53 2.81
CA THR A 123 -6.45 -15.81 2.10
C THR A 123 -5.72 -16.93 2.82
N ARG A 124 -5.52 -18.06 2.13
CA ARG A 124 -4.61 -19.09 2.61
C ARG A 124 -3.18 -18.63 2.37
N MET A 125 -2.35 -18.69 3.39
CA MET A 125 -0.95 -18.27 3.31
C MET A 125 -0.04 -19.48 3.01
N ILE A 126 1.21 -19.21 2.61
CA ILE A 126 2.17 -20.24 2.21
C ILE A 126 2.55 -21.15 3.39
N ASP A 127 2.54 -20.63 4.61
CA ASP A 127 2.79 -21.39 5.84
C ASP A 127 1.56 -22.18 6.33
N GLY A 128 0.47 -22.18 5.55
CA GLY A 128 -0.77 -22.86 5.88
C GLY A 128 -1.64 -22.11 6.90
N THR A 129 -1.28 -20.90 7.33
CA THR A 129 -2.21 -20.02 8.05
C THR A 129 -3.31 -19.51 7.10
N VAL A 130 -4.40 -18.98 7.67
CA VAL A 130 -5.49 -18.38 6.88
C VAL A 130 -5.81 -17.03 7.47
N ASP A 131 -5.50 -15.99 6.70
CA ASP A 131 -5.81 -14.61 7.03
C ASP A 131 -7.26 -14.31 6.65
N VAL A 132 -7.95 -13.58 7.52
CA VAL A 132 -9.34 -13.15 7.37
C VAL A 132 -9.38 -11.64 7.51
N GLY A 133 -9.76 -10.94 6.44
CA GLY A 133 -9.71 -9.49 6.39
C GLY A 133 -9.44 -8.98 4.98
N PRO A 134 -8.97 -7.73 4.83
CA PRO A 134 -8.88 -6.73 5.87
C PRO A 134 -10.19 -5.92 6.00
N ASN A 135 -10.35 -5.23 7.14
CA ASN A 135 -11.15 -4.00 7.18
C ASN A 135 -10.36 -2.85 6.50
N ALA A 136 -10.96 -1.66 6.35
CA ALA A 136 -10.23 -0.51 5.82
C ALA A 136 -10.49 0.73 6.68
N VAL A 137 -9.52 1.07 7.51
CA VAL A 137 -9.61 2.21 8.44
C VAL A 137 -8.53 3.25 8.19
N LEU A 138 -8.84 4.51 8.43
CA LEU A 138 -7.85 5.57 8.39
C LEU A 138 -6.78 5.31 9.46
N SER A 139 -5.51 5.31 9.07
CA SER A 139 -4.40 5.24 10.01
C SER A 139 -3.96 6.64 10.44
N PHE A 140 -3.65 6.83 11.72
CA PHE A 140 -3.16 8.12 12.26
C PHE A 140 -1.64 8.28 12.17
N LYS A 141 -0.98 7.34 11.49
CA LYS A 141 0.43 7.36 11.15
C LYS A 141 0.61 6.62 9.81
N ARG A 142 1.49 7.12 8.94
CA ARG A 142 1.77 6.49 7.64
C ARG A 142 2.24 5.05 7.80
N GLU A 143 3.13 4.82 8.76
CA GLU A 143 3.52 3.49 9.23
C GLU A 143 2.84 3.16 10.57
N GLY A 144 1.51 3.25 10.58
CA GLY A 144 0.68 2.96 11.76
C GLY A 144 0.09 1.57 11.70
N TYR A 145 0.88 0.55 12.03
CA TYR A 145 0.47 -0.86 11.99
C TYR A 145 -0.36 -1.26 13.23
N LEU A 146 -0.21 -0.56 14.34
CA LEU A 146 -1.03 -0.76 15.55
C LEU A 146 -2.15 0.28 15.64
N LYS A 147 -3.25 -0.10 16.32
CA LYS A 147 -4.41 0.79 16.56
C LYS A 147 -4.05 2.08 17.31
N THR A 148 -3.02 2.01 18.13
CA THR A 148 -2.51 3.09 18.97
C THR A 148 -1.41 3.90 18.29
N ASP A 149 -0.94 3.50 17.11
CA ASP A 149 0.11 4.23 16.41
C ASP A 149 -0.41 5.59 15.95
N PHE A 150 0.31 6.63 16.37
CA PHE A 150 -0.09 8.01 16.15
C PHE A 150 1.11 8.86 15.74
N SER A 151 0.88 9.76 14.79
CA SER A 151 1.85 10.78 14.38
C SER A 151 1.11 12.09 14.16
N LEU A 152 1.40 13.09 15.01
CA LEU A 152 0.82 14.42 14.88
C LEU A 152 1.16 15.05 13.52
N ARG A 153 2.37 14.77 13.00
CA ARG A 153 2.81 15.24 11.68
C ARG A 153 1.96 14.64 10.57
N ASP A 154 1.78 13.32 10.57
CA ASP A 154 1.02 12.62 9.52
C ASP A 154 -0.46 12.99 9.58
N MET A 155 -1.01 13.12 10.79
CA MET A 155 -2.41 13.52 10.97
C MET A 155 -2.65 14.94 10.46
N LYS A 156 -1.75 15.90 10.77
CA LYS A 156 -1.84 17.26 10.23
C LYS A 156 -1.80 17.24 8.69
N ASP A 157 -0.89 16.47 8.10
CA ASP A 157 -0.78 16.36 6.64
C ASP A 157 -2.10 15.89 5.98
N VAL A 158 -2.82 14.96 6.61
CA VAL A 158 -4.13 14.48 6.12
C VAL A 158 -5.23 15.51 6.37
N LEU A 159 -5.33 16.05 7.59
CA LEU A 159 -6.44 16.95 7.98
C LEU A 159 -6.38 18.31 7.27
N TYR A 160 -5.18 18.82 6.93
CA TYR A 160 -5.06 20.07 6.16
C TYR A 160 -5.27 19.87 4.66
N PHE A 161 -5.38 18.63 4.18
CA PHE A 161 -5.59 18.36 2.77
C PHE A 161 -7.09 18.42 2.43
N LYS A 162 -7.49 19.37 1.58
CA LYS A 162 -8.90 19.60 1.22
C LYS A 162 -9.59 18.38 0.62
N GLY A 163 -8.85 17.58 -0.15
CA GLY A 163 -9.36 16.34 -0.75
C GLY A 163 -9.86 15.34 0.30
N PHE A 164 -9.23 15.29 1.47
CA PHE A 164 -9.64 14.39 2.55
C PHE A 164 -11.06 14.68 3.04
N TRP A 165 -11.42 15.96 3.23
CA TRP A 165 -12.76 16.32 3.70
C TRP A 165 -13.85 16.08 2.66
N LYS A 166 -13.51 16.20 1.37
CA LYS A 166 -14.43 15.85 0.26
C LYS A 166 -14.67 14.34 0.20
N LEU A 167 -13.62 13.53 0.36
CA LEU A 167 -13.76 12.09 0.48
C LEU A 167 -14.59 11.72 1.71
N ALA A 168 -14.25 12.31 2.86
CA ALA A 168 -14.91 12.04 4.12
C ALA A 168 -16.42 12.31 3.99
N SER A 169 -16.84 13.47 3.47
CA SER A 169 -18.26 13.81 3.33
C SER A 169 -19.05 12.84 2.45
N GLN A 170 -18.40 12.21 1.47
CA GLN A 170 -19.01 11.20 0.59
C GLN A 170 -19.16 9.83 1.27
N TYR A 171 -18.21 9.44 2.14
CA TYR A 171 -18.11 8.10 2.71
C TYR A 171 -18.12 8.07 4.25
N MET A 172 -18.64 9.12 4.91
CA MET A 172 -18.60 9.24 6.38
C MET A 172 -19.24 8.04 7.06
N LYS A 173 -20.38 7.57 6.55
CA LYS A 173 -21.14 6.47 7.14
C LYS A 173 -20.34 5.18 7.09
N GLU A 174 -19.82 4.85 5.91
CA GLU A 174 -19.01 3.66 5.67
C GLU A 174 -17.71 3.71 6.48
N GLY A 175 -17.07 4.88 6.55
CA GLY A 175 -15.86 5.09 7.36
C GLY A 175 -16.12 4.85 8.85
N VAL A 176 -17.23 5.36 9.40
CA VAL A 176 -17.62 5.11 10.80
C VAL A 176 -17.92 3.62 11.01
N GLU A 177 -18.63 2.96 10.10
CA GLU A 177 -18.88 1.53 10.20
C GLU A 177 -17.59 0.70 10.20
N GLU A 178 -16.61 1.04 9.37
CA GLU A 178 -15.29 0.37 9.35
C GLU A 178 -14.50 0.63 10.64
N MET A 179 -14.56 1.85 11.19
CA MET A 179 -13.97 2.15 12.50
C MET A 179 -14.63 1.32 13.61
N VAL A 180 -15.96 1.23 13.64
CA VAL A 180 -16.67 0.38 14.61
C VAL A 180 -16.28 -1.09 14.44
N ARG A 181 -16.15 -1.60 13.21
CA ARG A 181 -15.68 -2.96 12.93
C ARG A 181 -14.25 -3.20 13.40
N SER A 182 -13.37 -2.21 13.29
CA SER A 182 -12.01 -2.27 13.81
C SER A 182 -11.99 -2.47 15.32
N PHE A 183 -12.87 -1.79 16.08
CA PHE A 183 -12.94 -1.94 17.54
C PHE A 183 -13.85 -3.09 18.01
N SER A 184 -14.71 -3.63 17.14
CA SER A 184 -15.69 -4.67 17.48
C SER A 184 -15.45 -5.96 16.70
N LYS A 185 -14.75 -6.91 17.33
CA LYS A 185 -14.56 -8.27 16.81
C LYS A 185 -15.88 -8.93 16.42
N ARG A 186 -16.93 -8.74 17.22
CA ARG A 186 -18.27 -9.25 16.93
C ARG A 186 -18.86 -8.72 15.62
N GLN A 187 -18.67 -7.42 15.33
CA GLN A 187 -19.17 -6.84 14.07
C GLN A 187 -18.34 -7.28 12.86
N PHE A 188 -17.03 -7.48 13.05
CA PHE A 188 -16.16 -8.11 12.05
C PHE A 188 -16.65 -9.52 11.72
N VAL A 189 -16.90 -10.38 12.72
CA VAL A 189 -17.41 -11.74 12.55
C VAL A 189 -18.73 -11.77 11.78
N LYS A 190 -19.67 -10.87 12.08
CA LYS A 190 -20.92 -10.78 11.30
C LYS A 190 -20.69 -10.51 9.81
N SER A 191 -19.64 -9.77 9.46
CA SER A 191 -19.29 -9.49 8.06
C SER A 191 -18.65 -10.72 7.41
N VAL A 192 -17.77 -11.42 8.14
CA VAL A 192 -17.17 -12.70 7.74
C VAL A 192 -18.24 -13.77 7.47
N GLN A 193 -19.26 -13.84 8.33
CA GLN A 193 -20.36 -14.81 8.24
C GLN A 193 -21.23 -14.66 6.98
N LYS A 194 -21.16 -13.53 6.28
CA LYS A 194 -21.79 -13.38 4.95
C LYS A 194 -21.15 -14.29 3.89
N LEU A 195 -19.86 -14.61 4.07
CA LEU A 195 -19.10 -15.51 3.19
C LEU A 195 -18.96 -16.92 3.77
N MET A 196 -18.79 -17.03 5.10
CA MET A 196 -18.61 -18.31 5.80
C MET A 196 -19.42 -18.35 7.10
N PRO A 197 -20.70 -18.78 7.05
CA PRO A 197 -21.62 -18.72 8.19
C PRO A 197 -21.15 -19.49 9.44
N ASP A 198 -20.35 -20.54 9.27
CA ASP A 198 -19.91 -21.42 10.36
C ASP A 198 -18.85 -20.79 11.27
N ILE A 199 -18.23 -19.68 10.86
CA ILE A 199 -17.20 -18.99 11.66
C ILE A 199 -17.81 -18.36 12.91
N GLN A 200 -17.20 -18.64 14.05
CA GLN A 200 -17.51 -18.03 15.33
C GLN A 200 -16.43 -17.04 15.76
N GLU A 201 -16.76 -16.17 16.72
CA GLU A 201 -15.81 -15.19 17.24
C GLU A 201 -14.55 -15.82 17.85
N ASN A 202 -14.71 -16.98 18.49
CA ASN A 202 -13.60 -17.72 19.11
C ASN A 202 -12.72 -18.47 18.10
N ASP A 203 -13.07 -18.47 16.82
CA ASP A 203 -12.29 -19.10 15.75
C ASP A 203 -11.23 -18.14 15.17
N LEU A 204 -11.31 -16.85 15.53
CA LEU A 204 -10.42 -15.80 15.04
C LEU A 204 -9.38 -15.42 16.10
N LEU A 205 -8.11 -15.57 15.76
CA LEU A 205 -6.96 -15.06 16.50
C LEU A 205 -6.54 -13.69 15.95
N PRO A 206 -5.95 -12.80 16.76
CA PRO A 206 -5.36 -11.57 16.24
C PRO A 206 -4.37 -11.86 15.09
N GLY A 207 -4.47 -11.10 14.01
CA GLY A 207 -3.58 -11.20 12.85
C GLY A 207 -2.75 -9.94 12.63
N PRO A 208 -1.94 -9.92 11.57
CA PRO A 208 -1.13 -8.76 11.21
C PRO A 208 -2.00 -7.62 10.67
N SER A 209 -1.36 -6.49 10.40
CA SER A 209 -1.97 -5.39 9.66
C SER A 209 -1.03 -4.92 8.55
N GLY A 210 -1.60 -4.28 7.53
CA GLY A 210 -0.86 -3.58 6.50
C GLY A 210 -1.40 -2.16 6.35
N VAL A 211 -0.57 -1.23 5.89
CA VAL A 211 -1.01 0.14 5.59
C VAL A 211 -0.85 0.42 4.10
N ARG A 212 -1.96 0.71 3.44
CA ARG A 212 -2.00 1.08 2.02
C ARG A 212 -1.65 2.56 1.86
N ALA A 213 -0.68 2.83 0.99
CA ALA A 213 -0.40 4.17 0.50
C ALA A 213 -1.40 4.52 -0.60
N GLN A 214 -2.47 5.23 -0.24
CA GLN A 214 -3.52 5.58 -1.19
C GLN A 214 -3.36 7.06 -1.58
N ALA A 215 -3.10 7.31 -2.87
CA ALA A 215 -3.12 8.67 -3.37
C ALA A 215 -4.55 9.20 -3.43
N LEU A 216 -4.74 10.41 -2.91
CA LEU A 216 -5.98 11.16 -2.89
C LEU A 216 -5.76 12.50 -3.57
N LYS A 217 -6.63 12.86 -4.52
CA LYS A 217 -6.61 14.15 -5.21
C LYS A 217 -7.31 15.26 -4.42
N GLU A 218 -7.05 16.51 -4.78
CA GLU A 218 -7.68 17.69 -4.15
C GLU A 218 -9.22 17.76 -4.30
N ASP A 219 -9.77 17.06 -5.30
CA ASP A 219 -11.20 16.93 -5.54
C ASP A 219 -11.87 15.85 -4.66
N GLY A 220 -11.09 15.05 -3.91
CA GLY A 220 -11.57 13.94 -3.10
C GLY A 220 -11.53 12.58 -3.81
N THR A 221 -11.08 12.54 -5.06
CA THR A 221 -10.99 11.30 -5.84
C THR A 221 -9.80 10.45 -5.38
N LEU A 222 -10.07 9.19 -5.02
CA LEU A 222 -9.02 8.21 -4.79
C LEU A 222 -8.43 7.79 -6.13
N VAL A 223 -7.11 7.80 -6.25
CA VAL A 223 -6.47 7.36 -7.49
C VAL A 223 -6.48 5.84 -7.56
N ASP A 224 -7.14 5.30 -8.58
CA ASP A 224 -7.28 3.86 -8.78
C ASP A 224 -6.17 3.25 -9.63
N ASP A 225 -5.46 4.05 -10.42
CA ASP A 225 -4.37 3.64 -11.31
C ASP A 225 -2.99 4.12 -10.81
N PHE A 226 -1.92 3.75 -11.49
CA PHE A 226 -0.60 4.32 -11.25
C PHE A 226 -0.60 5.83 -11.42
N TYR A 227 0.02 6.53 -10.48
CA TYR A 227 0.21 7.96 -10.57
C TYR A 227 1.70 8.25 -10.65
N ILE A 228 2.18 8.55 -11.85
CA ILE A 228 3.61 8.74 -12.13
C ILE A 228 3.84 10.20 -12.52
N VAL A 229 4.80 10.85 -11.86
CA VAL A 229 5.22 12.23 -12.15
C VAL A 229 6.69 12.24 -12.52
N HIS A 230 7.04 13.00 -13.54
CA HIS A 230 8.42 13.21 -13.96
C HIS A 230 8.99 14.48 -13.34
N GLY A 231 10.21 14.40 -12.81
CA GLY A 231 11.03 15.56 -12.48
C GLY A 231 12.07 15.84 -13.57
N ASN A 232 13.06 16.67 -13.26
CA ASN A 232 14.12 17.00 -14.21
C ASN A 232 15.09 15.83 -14.39
N ARG A 233 15.36 15.06 -13.34
CA ARG A 233 16.23 13.87 -13.36
C ARG A 233 15.65 12.73 -12.53
N SER A 234 14.33 12.61 -12.56
CA SER A 234 13.62 11.70 -11.68
C SER A 234 12.27 11.22 -12.21
N ILE A 235 11.85 10.07 -11.69
CA ILE A 235 10.49 9.54 -11.82
C ILE A 235 9.94 9.31 -10.42
N HIS A 236 8.74 9.80 -10.15
CA HIS A 236 8.03 9.65 -8.88
C HIS A 236 6.80 8.79 -9.05
N ILE A 237 6.79 7.62 -8.41
CA ILE A 237 5.64 6.72 -8.35
C ILE A 237 4.85 7.07 -7.09
N LEU A 238 3.82 7.89 -7.24
CA LEU A 238 3.01 8.41 -6.13
C LEU A 238 1.78 7.55 -5.82
N ASN A 239 1.40 6.66 -6.71
CA ASN A 239 0.36 5.68 -6.44
C ASN A 239 0.72 4.38 -7.16
N ALA A 240 0.70 3.27 -6.43
CA ALA A 240 0.87 1.93 -6.97
C ALA A 240 -0.12 1.00 -6.24
N PRO A 241 -1.41 1.09 -6.59
CA PRO A 241 -2.45 0.37 -5.86
C PRO A 241 -2.41 -1.14 -6.17
N SER A 242 -3.15 -1.93 -5.39
CA SER A 242 -3.33 -3.36 -5.72
C SER A 242 -3.88 -3.49 -7.15
N PRO A 243 -3.33 -4.38 -8.01
CA PRO A 243 -2.42 -5.49 -7.71
C PRO A 243 -0.92 -5.23 -8.00
N ALA A 244 -0.36 -4.08 -7.59
CA ALA A 244 1.03 -3.69 -7.88
C ALA A 244 2.09 -4.73 -7.49
N ALA A 245 1.90 -5.50 -6.41
CA ALA A 245 2.86 -6.54 -6.02
C ALA A 245 3.00 -7.62 -7.12
N THR A 246 1.87 -8.08 -7.68
CA THR A 246 1.83 -9.05 -8.78
C THR A 246 2.43 -8.46 -10.05
N ALA A 247 2.16 -7.19 -10.33
CA ALA A 247 2.65 -6.49 -11.52
C ALA A 247 4.07 -5.90 -11.36
N SER A 248 4.74 -6.10 -10.22
CA SER A 248 5.98 -5.39 -9.84
C SER A 248 7.10 -5.48 -10.88
N ILE A 249 7.29 -6.63 -11.51
CA ILE A 249 8.31 -6.83 -12.55
C ILE A 249 7.99 -6.02 -13.81
N GLU A 250 6.72 -6.01 -14.24
CA GLU A 250 6.29 -5.24 -15.42
C GLU A 250 6.30 -3.74 -15.16
N ILE A 251 5.93 -3.31 -13.94
CA ILE A 251 6.10 -1.92 -13.50
C ILE A 251 7.58 -1.52 -13.60
N GLY A 252 8.48 -2.37 -13.11
CA GLY A 252 9.92 -2.14 -13.21
C GLY A 252 10.39 -1.94 -14.65
N LYS A 253 9.94 -2.81 -15.58
CA LYS A 253 10.24 -2.67 -17.02
C LYS A 253 9.69 -1.37 -17.59
N GLU A 254 8.48 -0.98 -17.21
CA GLU A 254 7.89 0.28 -17.65
C GLU A 254 8.72 1.48 -17.18
N MET A 255 9.20 1.46 -15.93
CA MET A 255 10.04 2.56 -15.40
C MET A 255 11.36 2.70 -16.17
N ILE A 256 11.94 1.60 -16.64
CA ILE A 256 13.11 1.64 -17.53
C ILE A 256 12.78 2.27 -18.88
N ARG A 257 11.62 1.96 -19.48
CA ARG A 257 11.19 2.60 -20.74
C ARG A 257 11.00 4.11 -20.57
N HIS A 258 10.46 4.54 -19.43
CA HIS A 258 10.36 5.97 -19.09
C HIS A 258 11.75 6.63 -18.96
N LEU A 259 12.73 5.93 -18.39
CA LEU A 259 14.12 6.39 -18.27
C LEU A 259 14.82 6.48 -19.64
N GLU A 260 14.58 5.55 -20.56
CA GLU A 260 15.16 5.59 -21.91
C GLU A 260 14.67 6.80 -22.69
N LYS A 261 13.37 7.14 -22.59
CA LYS A 261 12.83 8.38 -23.17
C LYS A 261 13.52 9.62 -22.63
N PHE A 262 13.85 9.63 -21.33
CA PHE A 262 14.61 10.72 -20.73
C PHE A 262 16.01 10.87 -21.34
N ARG A 263 16.73 9.76 -21.56
CA ARG A 263 18.07 9.76 -22.17
C ARG A 263 18.10 10.13 -23.66
N LEU A 264 16.96 10.17 -24.34
CA LEU A 264 16.85 10.60 -25.74
C LEU A 264 16.59 12.11 -25.88
N VAL A 265 16.29 12.81 -24.78
CA VAL A 265 15.96 14.25 -24.75
C VAL A 265 17.12 15.10 -24.20
N VAL A 266 18.11 14.46 -23.56
CA VAL A 266 19.37 15.04 -23.07
C VAL A 266 20.50 14.60 -23.98
#